data_AF-A0A7K2ZRL4-F1
#
_entry.id   AF-A0A7K2ZRL4-F1
#
_cell.length_a   1.000
_cell.length_b   1.000
_cell.length_c   1.000
_cell.angle_alpha   90.00
_cell.angle_beta   90.00
_cell.angle_gamma   90.00
#
_symmetry.space_group_name_H-M   'P 1'
#
loop_
_entity.id
_entity.type
_entity.pdbx_description
1 polymer ?
#
loop_
_entity_poly.entity_id
_entity_poly.type
_entity_poly.pdbx_seq_one_letter_code
_entity_poly.pdbx_strand_id
1 'polypeptide(L)'
;LRAVFGGRARQQEEARLLAEPVRVLTPVFVAELGRVADAVPWVVLFLDTYERTAPLLDRWLADLLLCGRYGELPANLVLTLAGQRRLDPAHWGDRGRLVADVPLGPFTEAESRQLLHGRGVVEEPVVREVLRLSGGLPVLVSTLAANPGAAGEANATAVE
;
A
#
# COMPACT_ATOMS: atom_id res chain seq x y z
N LEU A 1 -49.32 -12.87 8.81
CA LEU A 1 -48.91 -11.45 8.70
C LEU A 1 -47.40 -11.25 8.87
N ARG A 2 -46.74 -11.72 9.94
CA ARG A 2 -45.27 -11.61 10.13
C ARG A 2 -44.40 -12.14 8.97
N ALA A 3 -44.79 -13.24 8.31
CA ALA A 3 -44.02 -13.80 7.18
C ALA A 3 -44.07 -12.94 5.89
N VAL A 4 -45.18 -12.23 5.65
CA VAL A 4 -45.35 -11.36 4.47
C VAL A 4 -44.57 -10.05 4.63
N PHE A 5 -44.46 -9.54 5.86
CA PHE A 5 -43.64 -8.37 6.17
C PHE A 5 -42.14 -8.68 6.13
N GLY A 6 -41.71 -9.89 6.53
CA GLY A 6 -40.31 -10.32 6.40
C GLY A 6 -39.83 -10.38 4.95
N GLY A 7 -40.67 -10.89 4.03
CA GLY A 7 -40.34 -10.93 2.60
C GLY A 7 -40.23 -9.55 1.96
N ARG A 8 -41.16 -8.63 2.27
CA ARG A 8 -41.11 -7.24 1.77
C ARG A 8 -39.94 -6.45 2.35
N ALA A 9 -39.66 -6.59 3.65
CA ALA A 9 -38.52 -5.94 4.29
C ALA A 9 -37.20 -6.40 3.66
N ARG A 10 -37.03 -7.71 3.49
CA ARG A 10 -35.85 -8.29 2.83
C ARG A 10 -35.70 -7.81 1.38
N GLN A 11 -36.79 -7.76 0.62
CA GLN A 11 -36.77 -7.24 -0.75
C GLN A 11 -36.44 -5.74 -0.82
N GLN A 12 -36.88 -4.95 0.16
CA GLN A 12 -36.51 -3.54 0.27
C GLN A 12 -35.04 -3.35 0.68
N GLU A 13 -34.52 -4.19 1.58
CA GLU A 13 -33.10 -4.21 1.94
C GLU A 13 -32.22 -4.60 0.74
N GLU A 14 -32.60 -5.64 -0.01
CA GLU A 14 -31.91 -6.06 -1.23
C GLU A 14 -31.94 -4.96 -2.30
N ALA A 15 -33.11 -4.33 -2.52
CA ALA A 15 -33.23 -3.20 -3.45
C ALA A 15 -32.37 -2.00 -3.03
N ARG A 16 -32.31 -1.70 -1.73
CA ARG A 16 -31.48 -0.61 -1.20
C ARG A 16 -30.00 -0.93 -1.29
N LEU A 17 -29.59 -2.17 -1.06
CA LEU A 17 -28.22 -2.63 -1.24
C LEU A 17 -27.78 -2.50 -2.71
N LEU A 18 -28.65 -2.82 -3.66
CA LEU A 18 -28.36 -2.64 -5.09
C LEU A 18 -28.30 -1.16 -5.49
N ALA A 19 -29.15 -0.32 -4.91
CA ALA A 19 -29.21 1.10 -5.25
C ALA A 19 -28.09 1.94 -4.60
N GLU A 20 -27.74 1.67 -3.35
CA GLU A 20 -26.77 2.44 -2.56
C GLU A 20 -25.76 1.52 -1.82
N PRO A 21 -25.02 0.65 -2.53
CA PRO A 21 -24.21 -0.39 -1.91
C PRO A 21 -23.18 0.16 -0.93
N VAL A 22 -22.52 1.27 -1.27
CA VAL A 22 -21.50 1.89 -0.40
C VAL A 22 -22.12 2.37 0.92
N ARG A 23 -23.32 2.98 0.90
CA ARG A 23 -23.96 3.45 2.14
C ARG A 23 -24.46 2.31 3.00
N VAL A 24 -24.85 1.18 2.41
CA VAL A 24 -25.33 0.00 3.14
C VAL A 24 -24.17 -0.85 3.67
N LEU A 25 -23.13 -1.08 2.87
CA LEU A 25 -22.04 -2.00 3.20
C LEU A 25 -20.92 -1.36 4.02
N THR A 26 -20.67 -0.06 3.90
CA THR A 26 -19.57 0.57 4.65
C THR A 26 -19.77 0.47 6.17
N PRO A 27 -20.97 0.72 6.74
CA PRO A 27 -21.19 0.52 8.18
C PRO A 27 -21.02 -0.93 8.62
N VAL A 28 -21.39 -1.90 7.78
CA VAL A 28 -21.16 -3.33 8.06
C VAL A 28 -19.67 -3.62 8.10
N PHE A 29 -18.92 -3.12 7.11
CA PHE A 29 -17.46 -3.23 7.09
C PHE A 29 -16.79 -2.65 8.35
N VAL A 30 -17.22 -1.46 8.79
CA VAL A 30 -16.71 -0.84 10.04
C VAL A 30 -17.02 -1.69 11.26
N ALA A 31 -18.24 -2.24 11.35
CA ALA A 31 -18.63 -3.10 12.46
C ALA A 31 -17.81 -4.40 12.51
N GLU A 32 -17.56 -5.04 11.36
CA GLU A 32 -16.72 -6.24 11.30
C GLU A 32 -15.26 -5.93 11.61
N LEU A 33 -14.73 -4.78 11.16
CA LEU A 33 -13.40 -4.33 11.57
C LEU A 33 -13.30 -4.16 13.09
N GLY A 34 -14.33 -3.61 13.73
CA GLY A 34 -14.42 -3.52 15.19
C GLY A 34 -14.29 -4.88 15.87
N ARG A 35 -15.05 -5.88 15.41
CA ARG A 35 -14.98 -7.23 15.98
C ARG A 35 -13.60 -7.87 15.82
N VAL A 36 -12.94 -7.67 14.69
CA VAL A 36 -11.59 -8.18 14.47
C VAL A 36 -10.61 -7.44 15.40
N ALA A 37 -10.74 -6.11 15.49
CA ALA A 37 -9.91 -5.26 16.33
C ALA A 37 -10.00 -5.59 17.83
N ASP A 38 -11.15 -6.08 18.31
CA ASP A 38 -11.31 -6.55 19.70
C ASP A 38 -10.49 -7.82 20.00
N ALA A 39 -10.12 -8.59 18.98
CA ALA A 39 -9.42 -9.85 19.13
C ALA A 39 -7.89 -9.75 18.98
N VAL A 40 -7.38 -8.61 18.51
CA VAL A 40 -5.94 -8.44 18.19
C VAL A 40 -5.40 -7.10 18.67
N PRO A 41 -4.09 -7.00 18.98
CA PRO A 41 -3.50 -5.72 19.39
C PRO A 41 -3.60 -4.64 18.31
N TRP A 42 -3.45 -5.02 17.03
CA TRP A 42 -3.47 -4.11 15.89
C TRP A 42 -4.12 -4.77 14.68
N VAL A 43 -4.92 -4.01 13.94
CA VAL A 43 -5.39 -4.37 12.59
C VAL A 43 -4.64 -3.49 11.59
N VAL A 44 -4.00 -4.09 10.59
CA VAL A 44 -3.28 -3.34 9.56
C VAL A 44 -3.84 -3.67 8.18
N LEU A 45 -4.26 -2.64 7.45
CA LEU A 45 -4.79 -2.77 6.09
C LEU A 45 -3.85 -2.10 5.10
N PHE A 46 -3.34 -2.88 4.14
CA PHE A 46 -2.49 -2.39 3.07
C PHE A 46 -3.28 -2.28 1.77
N LEU A 47 -3.28 -1.09 1.18
CA LEU A 47 -3.80 -0.81 -0.15
C LEU A 47 -2.61 -0.53 -1.06
N ASP A 48 -2.19 -1.56 -1.78
CA ASP A 48 -1.02 -1.53 -2.65
C ASP A 48 -1.36 -1.05 -4.06
N THR A 49 -0.37 -0.51 -4.76
CA THR A 49 -0.51 0.12 -6.08
C THR A 49 -1.62 1.17 -6.08
N TYR A 50 -1.66 1.97 -5.01
CA TYR A 50 -2.79 2.83 -4.67
C TYR A 50 -3.10 3.84 -5.77
N GLU A 51 -2.12 4.27 -6.56
CA GLU A 51 -2.35 5.15 -7.72
C GLU A 51 -3.35 4.59 -8.75
N ARG A 52 -3.57 3.27 -8.77
CA ARG A 52 -4.58 2.63 -9.65
C ARG A 52 -5.96 2.59 -9.03
N THR A 53 -6.06 2.48 -7.72
CA THR A 53 -7.34 2.39 -6.99
C THR A 53 -7.83 3.73 -6.46
N ALA A 54 -6.94 4.70 -6.30
CA ALA A 54 -7.22 6.04 -5.78
C ALA A 54 -8.41 6.73 -6.47
N PRO A 55 -8.57 6.69 -7.81
CA PRO A 55 -9.73 7.32 -8.47
C PRO A 55 -11.10 6.82 -7.97
N LEU A 56 -11.16 5.59 -7.46
CA LEU A 56 -12.37 5.00 -6.89
C LEU A 56 -12.44 5.12 -5.37
N LEU A 57 -11.29 5.04 -4.69
CA LEU A 57 -11.22 4.91 -3.23
C LEU A 57 -10.98 6.23 -2.49
N ASP A 58 -10.38 7.25 -3.11
CA ASP A 58 -9.96 8.48 -2.40
C ASP A 58 -11.11 9.13 -1.66
N ARG A 59 -12.23 9.36 -2.35
CA ARG A 59 -13.41 9.97 -1.73
C ARG A 59 -13.99 9.09 -0.62
N TRP A 60 -14.06 7.78 -0.84
CA TRP A 60 -14.63 6.85 0.13
C TRP A 60 -13.77 6.73 1.39
N LEU A 61 -12.46 6.58 1.24
CA LEU A 61 -11.50 6.53 2.35
C LEU A 61 -11.45 7.85 3.12
N ALA A 62 -11.47 8.98 2.41
CA ALA A 62 -11.58 10.28 3.04
C ALA A 62 -12.88 10.41 3.87
N ASP A 63 -14.02 9.99 3.33
CA ASP A 63 -15.29 9.99 4.08
C ASP A 63 -15.28 9.02 5.28
N LEU A 64 -14.62 7.86 5.14
CA LEU A 64 -14.49 6.84 6.17
C LEU A 64 -13.62 7.32 7.35
N LEU A 65 -12.46 7.88 7.06
CA LEU A 65 -11.45 8.24 8.06
C LEU A 65 -11.76 9.58 8.75
N LEU A 66 -12.46 10.48 8.08
CA LEU A 66 -12.45 11.91 8.46
C LEU A 66 -13.82 12.49 8.74
N CYS A 67 -14.89 11.88 8.24
CA CYS A 67 -16.24 12.40 8.37
C CYS A 67 -17.08 11.63 9.40
N GLY A 68 -16.59 10.50 9.94
CA GLY A 68 -17.33 9.64 10.87
C GLY A 68 -18.67 9.12 10.31
N ARG A 69 -18.90 9.27 9.00
CA ARG A 69 -20.21 9.08 8.35
C ARG A 69 -20.72 7.64 8.47
N TYR A 70 -19.81 6.68 8.64
CA TYR A 70 -20.10 5.26 8.61
C TYR A 70 -19.85 4.56 9.95
N GLY A 71 -19.71 5.33 11.04
CA GLY A 71 -19.33 4.83 12.36
C GLY A 71 -17.89 5.18 12.73
N GLU A 72 -17.52 4.83 13.96
CA GLU A 72 -16.17 5.03 14.48
C GLU A 72 -15.28 3.86 14.06
N LEU A 73 -14.08 4.16 13.57
CA LEU A 73 -13.07 3.15 13.29
C LEU A 73 -12.38 2.71 14.58
N PRO A 74 -11.91 1.46 14.67
CA PRO A 74 -11.17 0.99 15.82
C PRO A 74 -9.88 1.80 16.03
N ALA A 75 -9.58 2.14 17.28
CA ALA A 75 -8.41 2.96 17.63
C ALA A 75 -7.06 2.28 17.30
N ASN A 76 -7.06 0.96 17.16
CA ASN A 76 -5.90 0.14 16.81
C ASN A 76 -5.86 -0.27 15.32
N LEU A 77 -6.58 0.45 14.45
CA LEU A 77 -6.50 0.28 13.01
C LEU A 77 -5.37 1.16 12.43
N VAL A 78 -4.49 0.55 11.66
CA VAL A 78 -3.50 1.25 10.82
C VAL A 78 -3.85 1.01 9.35
N LEU A 79 -4.07 2.10 8.61
CA LEU A 79 -4.27 2.05 7.16
C LEU A 79 -3.00 2.50 6.46
N THR A 80 -2.50 1.70 5.52
CA THR A 80 -1.32 2.02 4.71
C THR A 80 -1.69 2.09 3.23
N LEU A 81 -1.46 3.25 2.63
CA LEU A 81 -1.65 3.49 1.20
C LEU A 81 -0.27 3.44 0.54
N ALA A 82 0.03 2.37 -0.17
CA ALA A 82 1.31 2.18 -0.84
C ALA A 82 1.16 2.46 -2.33
N GLY A 83 1.98 3.38 -2.86
CA GLY A 83 1.92 3.76 -4.25
C GLY A 83 3.07 4.66 -4.66
N GLN A 84 3.23 4.84 -5.97
CA GLN A 84 4.33 5.65 -6.52
C GLN A 84 4.01 7.14 -6.56
N ARG A 85 2.73 7.50 -6.45
CA ARG A 85 2.25 8.88 -6.52
C ARG A 85 1.87 9.37 -5.14
N ARG A 86 2.10 10.67 -4.90
CA ARG A 86 1.54 11.34 -3.72
C ARG A 86 0.02 11.32 -3.77
N LEU A 87 -0.60 11.32 -2.60
CA LEU A 87 -2.05 11.43 -2.46
C LEU A 87 -2.54 12.77 -3.03
N ASP A 88 -3.74 12.73 -3.65
CA ASP A 88 -4.34 13.91 -4.27
C ASP A 88 -4.73 14.95 -3.20
N PRO A 89 -4.14 16.16 -3.21
CA PRO A 89 -4.48 17.22 -2.27
C PRO A 89 -5.96 17.61 -2.29
N ALA A 90 -6.70 17.40 -3.39
CA ALA A 90 -8.14 17.70 -3.43
C ALA A 90 -8.96 16.84 -2.45
N HIS A 91 -8.51 15.61 -2.20
CA HIS A 91 -9.19 14.67 -1.30
C HIS A 91 -8.54 14.63 0.09
N TRP A 92 -7.23 14.89 0.16
CA TRP A 92 -6.40 14.71 1.35
C TRP A 92 -5.83 16.03 1.96
N GLY A 93 -5.98 17.18 1.29
CA GLY A 93 -5.21 18.42 1.47
C GLY A 93 -5.08 18.99 2.88
N ASP A 94 -6.18 19.22 3.59
CA ASP A 94 -6.13 19.76 4.97
C ASP A 94 -5.93 18.69 6.05
N ARG A 95 -5.86 17.42 5.64
CA ARG A 95 -5.98 16.23 6.50
C ARG A 95 -4.65 15.52 6.73
N GLY A 96 -3.55 16.07 6.23
CA GLY A 96 -2.18 15.57 6.37
C GLY A 96 -1.68 15.43 7.82
N ARG A 97 -2.39 15.96 8.82
CA ARG A 97 -2.09 15.70 10.24
C ARG A 97 -2.36 14.25 10.66
N LEU A 98 -3.21 13.55 9.91
CA LEU A 98 -3.60 12.15 10.17
C LEU A 98 -2.86 11.17 9.26
N VAL A 99 -2.11 11.65 8.28
CA VAL A 99 -1.37 10.83 7.31
C VAL A 99 0.12 11.08 7.51
N ALA A 100 0.86 10.01 7.83
CA ALA A 100 2.32 10.05 7.85
C ALA A 100 2.84 9.57 6.50
N ASP A 101 3.44 10.48 5.73
CA ASP A 101 4.14 10.11 4.49
C ASP A 101 5.49 9.45 4.80
N VAL A 102 5.69 8.24 4.27
CA VAL A 102 6.97 7.50 4.36
C VAL A 102 7.53 7.32 2.95
N PRO A 103 8.32 8.28 2.43
CA PRO A 103 8.87 8.19 1.09
C PRO A 103 9.95 7.12 1.01
N LEU A 104 9.86 6.24 0.02
CA LEU A 104 10.88 5.24 -0.29
C LEU A 104 11.67 5.69 -1.52
N GLY A 105 12.92 6.11 -1.29
CA GLY A 105 13.88 6.40 -2.36
C GLY A 105 14.67 5.16 -2.78
N PRO A 106 15.50 5.27 -3.82
CA PRO A 106 16.58 4.32 -4.04
C PRO A 106 17.45 4.22 -2.78
N PHE A 107 18.10 3.06 -2.59
CA PHE A 107 19.10 2.92 -1.54
C PHE A 107 20.23 3.92 -1.71
N THR A 108 20.70 4.42 -0.58
CA THR A 108 21.99 5.09 -0.48
C THR A 108 23.12 4.12 -0.85
N GLU A 109 24.30 4.65 -1.15
CA GLU A 109 25.48 3.81 -1.39
C GLU A 109 25.78 2.92 -0.17
N ALA A 110 25.63 3.43 1.05
CA ALA A 110 25.87 2.68 2.28
C ALA A 110 24.90 1.49 2.42
N GLU A 111 23.60 1.70 2.20
CA GLU A 111 22.59 0.63 2.23
C GLU A 111 22.82 -0.41 1.11
N SER A 112 23.18 0.07 -0.09
CA SER A 112 23.50 -0.80 -1.22
C SER A 112 24.72 -1.68 -0.91
N ARG A 113 25.79 -1.10 -0.37
CA ARG A 113 27.00 -1.82 0.07
C ARG A 113 26.69 -2.81 1.18
N GLN A 114 25.84 -2.44 2.14
CA GLN A 114 25.40 -3.34 3.21
C GLN A 114 24.65 -4.56 2.64
N LEU A 115 23.75 -4.35 1.67
CA LEU A 115 23.05 -5.44 0.99
C LEU A 115 24.04 -6.34 0.24
N LEU A 116 24.95 -5.75 -0.54
CA LEU A 116 25.96 -6.49 -1.32
C LEU A 116 26.87 -7.33 -0.41
N HIS A 117 27.36 -6.75 0.68
CA HIS A 117 28.14 -7.46 1.67
C HIS A 117 27.35 -8.64 2.28
N GLY A 118 26.08 -8.43 2.61
CA GLY A 118 25.18 -9.50 3.08
C GLY A 118 24.95 -10.63 2.06
N ARG A 119 25.20 -10.37 0.77
CA ARG A 119 25.16 -11.35 -0.33
C ARG A 119 26.53 -11.94 -0.66
N GLY A 120 27.59 -11.58 0.07
CA GLY A 120 28.96 -12.02 -0.19
C GLY A 120 29.66 -11.28 -1.33
N VAL A 121 29.06 -10.22 -1.88
CA VAL A 121 29.68 -9.39 -2.91
C VAL A 121 30.52 -8.32 -2.22
N VAL A 122 31.80 -8.63 -2.01
CA VAL A 122 32.75 -7.77 -1.27
C VAL A 122 33.88 -7.22 -2.13
N GLU A 123 34.10 -7.79 -3.31
CA GLU A 123 35.12 -7.33 -4.25
C GLU A 123 34.77 -5.93 -4.75
N GLU A 124 35.58 -4.95 -4.37
CA GLU A 124 35.31 -3.52 -4.62
C GLU A 124 35.07 -3.19 -6.11
N PRO A 125 35.75 -3.79 -7.09
CA PRO A 125 35.43 -3.57 -8.50
C PRO A 125 34.01 -4.01 -8.86
N VAL A 126 33.55 -5.16 -8.33
CA VAL A 126 32.20 -5.68 -8.56
C VAL A 126 31.17 -4.81 -7.85
N VAL A 127 31.45 -4.41 -6.61
CA VAL A 127 30.56 -3.51 -5.83
C VAL A 127 30.34 -2.20 -6.58
N ARG A 128 31.41 -1.56 -7.08
CA ARG A 128 31.30 -0.31 -7.85
C ARG A 128 30.47 -0.48 -9.12
N GLU A 129 30.64 -1.60 -9.81
CA GLU A 129 29.87 -1.86 -11.03
C GLU A 129 28.39 -2.10 -10.74
N VAL A 130 28.06 -2.85 -9.68
CA VAL A 130 26.67 -3.03 -9.25
C VAL A 130 26.04 -1.69 -8.85
N LEU A 131 26.76 -0.83 -8.12
CA LEU A 131 26.28 0.51 -7.77
C LEU A 131 26.00 1.36 -9.02
N ARG A 132 26.92 1.34 -9.98
CA ARG A 132 26.80 2.07 -11.25
C ARG A 132 25.60 1.60 -12.08
N LEU A 133 25.41 0.28 -12.21
CA LEU A 133 24.35 -0.32 -13.03
C LEU A 133 22.97 -0.26 -12.38
N SER A 134 22.90 -0.37 -11.05
CA SER A 134 21.62 -0.39 -10.33
C SER A 134 21.05 1.01 -10.04
N GLY A 135 21.90 2.03 -9.98
CA GLY A 135 21.51 3.37 -9.52
C GLY A 135 20.89 3.37 -8.11
N GLY A 136 21.22 2.38 -7.28
CA GLY A 136 20.66 2.21 -5.93
C GLY A 136 19.24 1.63 -5.89
N LEU A 137 18.62 1.26 -7.03
CA LEU A 137 17.30 0.64 -7.02
C LEU A 137 17.36 -0.74 -6.33
N PRO A 138 16.63 -0.96 -5.21
CA PRO A 138 16.77 -2.17 -4.39
C PRO A 138 16.66 -3.48 -5.18
N VAL A 139 15.71 -3.55 -6.11
CA VAL A 139 15.50 -4.73 -6.96
C VAL A 139 16.68 -4.99 -7.89
N LEU A 140 17.29 -3.94 -8.46
CA LEU A 140 18.45 -4.08 -9.35
C LEU A 140 19.71 -4.42 -8.56
N VAL A 141 19.93 -3.79 -7.40
CA VAL A 141 21.04 -4.14 -6.50
C VAL A 141 20.96 -5.62 -6.14
N SER A 142 19.79 -6.11 -5.72
CA SER A 142 19.62 -7.53 -5.37
C SER A 142 19.76 -8.47 -6.57
N THR A 143 19.31 -8.06 -7.77
CA THR A 143 19.38 -8.89 -8.98
C THR A 143 20.82 -9.05 -9.45
N LEU A 144 21.58 -7.95 -9.49
CA LEU A 144 22.99 -7.97 -9.88
C LEU A 144 23.85 -8.66 -8.82
N ALA A 145 23.52 -8.53 -7.53
CA ALA A 145 24.18 -9.26 -6.46
C ALA A 145 24.03 -10.78 -6.57
N ALA A 146 22.94 -11.27 -7.17
CA ALA A 146 22.72 -12.69 -7.38
C ALA A 146 23.53 -13.26 -8.56
N ASN A 147 23.98 -12.41 -9.49
CA ASN A 147 24.78 -12.79 -10.65
C ASN A 147 25.94 -11.78 -10.88
N PRO A 148 26.93 -11.72 -9.97
CA PRO A 148 27.98 -10.71 -10.02
C PRO A 148 28.83 -10.76 -11.31
N GLY A 149 28.89 -11.89 -12.00
CA GLY A 149 29.58 -12.04 -13.30
C GLY A 149 28.91 -11.27 -14.45
N ALA A 150 27.58 -11.09 -14.42
CA ALA A 150 26.84 -10.38 -15.47
C ALA A 150 27.14 -8.87 -15.49
N ALA A 151 27.52 -8.31 -14.34
CA ALA A 151 27.98 -6.93 -14.23
C ALA A 151 29.35 -6.72 -14.89
N GLY A 152 30.25 -7.72 -14.81
CA GLY A 152 31.56 -7.68 -15.45
C GLY A 152 31.49 -7.89 -16.98
N GLU A 153 30.61 -8.77 -17.44
CA GLU A 153 30.46 -9.10 -18.87
C GLU A 153 29.82 -7.96 -19.69
N ALA A 154 28.93 -7.17 -19.09
CA ALA A 154 28.29 -6.03 -19.77
C ALA A 154 29.28 -4.95 -20.26
N ASN A 155 30.47 -4.85 -19.65
CA ASN A 155 31.54 -3.96 -20.08
C ASN A 155 32.50 -4.58 -21.12
N ALA A 156 32.59 -5.91 -21.20
CA ALA A 156 33.47 -6.59 -22.15
C ALA A 156 32.97 -6.50 -23.59
N THR A 157 31.66 -6.34 -23.80
CA THR A 157 31.03 -6.20 -25.13
C THR A 157 30.91 -4.75 -25.62
N ALA A 158 31.35 -3.76 -24.87
CA ALA A 158 31.28 -2.33 -25.24
C ALA A 158 32.60 -1.78 -25.84
N VAL A 159 33.61 -2.63 -26.01
CA VAL A 159 34.89 -2.29 -26.64
C VAL A 159 35.24 -3.32 -27.71
N GLU A 160 34.61 -3.19 -28.89
CA GLU A 160 35.17 -3.53 -30.20
C GLU A 160 34.69 -2.51 -31.24
#